data_AF-A0A813QG68-F1
#
_entry.id   AF-A0A813QG68-F1
#
_cell.length_a   1.000
_cell.length_b   1.000
_cell.length_c   1.000
_cell.angle_alpha   90.00
_cell.angle_beta   90.00
_cell.angle_gamma   90.00
#
_symmetry.space_group_name_H-M   'P 1'
#
loop_
_entity.id
_entity.type
_entity.pdbx_description
1 polymer ?
#
loop_
_entity_poly.entity_id
_entity_poly.type
_entity_poly.pdbx_seq_one_letter_code
_entity_poly.pdbx_strand_id
1 'polypeptide(L)'
;MQLLCPILRVSNISLQPTNSHLVDIESARTQLYPGAHIAAANPYEHFHHGIVVDLTSADISVIHFWGVKKREARIQVTTLPIFIAGNIKRVGIRTRQLYIVQYHNDTLEKQQETNQRAKSMLDKPDEYEYNIFRLNCESFAYFCRTERWESEQVTIMRNQLLNTIRNIRNKMKRRKKQCKTSCLSTNKTIPIGVPLSIEI
;
A
#
# COMPACT_ATOMS: atom_id res chain seq x y z
N MET A 1 -5.32 28.24 10.28
CA MET A 1 -6.29 27.73 9.28
C MET A 1 -5.55 26.86 8.27
N GLN A 2 -5.55 25.55 8.46
CA GLN A 2 -5.01 24.59 7.50
C GLN A 2 -6.13 24.18 6.53
N LEU A 3 -5.91 24.40 5.23
CA LEU A 3 -6.80 23.96 4.17
C LEU A 3 -6.73 22.44 4.05
N LEU A 4 -7.63 21.74 4.75
CA LEU A 4 -7.92 20.33 4.51
C LEU A 4 -8.62 20.20 3.17
N CYS A 5 -8.01 19.43 2.26
CA CYS A 5 -8.57 19.08 0.96
C CYS A 5 -9.87 18.26 1.17
N PRO A 6 -11.05 18.71 0.70
CA PRO A 6 -12.33 18.08 0.99
C PRO A 6 -12.72 16.98 -0.03
N ILE A 7 -11.75 16.32 -0.64
CA ILE A 7 -11.98 15.21 -1.57
C ILE A 7 -11.55 13.95 -0.83
N LEU A 8 -12.44 12.95 -0.78
CA LEU A 8 -12.38 11.69 -0.02
C LEU A 8 -13.15 11.69 1.32
N ARG A 9 -14.40 12.20 1.35
CA ARG A 9 -15.47 11.43 2.00
C ARG A 9 -15.78 10.25 1.07
N VAL A 10 -14.91 9.24 1.09
CA VAL A 10 -15.24 7.95 0.49
C VAL A 10 -16.29 7.36 1.42
N SER A 11 -17.43 6.99 0.84
CA SER A 11 -18.40 6.07 1.43
C SER A 11 -17.69 4.92 2.16
N ASN A 12 -18.38 4.27 3.11
CA ASN A 12 -17.93 3.03 3.76
C ASN A 12 -17.77 1.90 2.72
N ILE A 13 -16.84 2.04 1.79
CA ILE A 13 -16.32 0.95 0.97
C ILE A 13 -15.51 0.17 1.99
N SER A 14 -16.08 -0.94 2.45
CA SER A 14 -15.33 -2.00 3.11
C SER A 14 -14.31 -2.47 2.09
N LEU A 15 -13.15 -1.82 2.05
CA LEU A 15 -12.00 -2.30 1.34
C LEU A 15 -11.72 -3.67 1.98
N GLN A 16 -11.65 -4.69 1.15
CA GLN A 16 -11.26 -6.05 1.52
C GLN A 16 -10.09 -6.42 0.61
N PRO A 17 -9.06 -7.15 1.08
CA PRO A 17 -8.01 -7.64 0.21
C PRO A 17 -8.62 -8.50 -0.91
N THR A 18 -8.09 -8.40 -2.12
CA THR A 18 -8.57 -9.22 -3.24
C THR A 18 -8.48 -10.71 -2.91
N ASN A 19 -9.51 -11.47 -3.29
CA ASN A 19 -9.59 -12.92 -3.08
C ASN A 19 -9.30 -13.33 -1.63
N SER A 20 -9.97 -12.69 -0.68
CA SER A 20 -9.82 -13.00 0.74
C SER A 20 -11.17 -13.27 1.37
N HIS A 21 -11.20 -13.76 2.61
CA HIS A 21 -12.39 -13.73 3.44
C HIS A 21 -12.05 -13.25 4.86
N LEU A 22 -13.05 -12.70 5.53
CA LEU A 22 -12.93 -12.20 6.89
C LEU A 22 -12.74 -13.37 7.86
N VAL A 23 -11.79 -13.24 8.76
CA VAL A 23 -11.50 -14.19 9.84
C VAL A 23 -12.03 -13.59 11.14
N ASP A 24 -12.85 -14.35 11.85
CA ASP A 24 -13.21 -14.02 13.22
C ASP A 24 -12.00 -14.27 14.13
N ILE A 25 -11.65 -13.25 14.92
CA ILE A 25 -10.43 -13.25 15.72
C ILE A 25 -10.55 -14.21 16.91
N GLU A 26 -11.75 -14.36 17.47
CA GLU A 26 -12.00 -15.26 18.60
C GLU A 26 -11.83 -16.73 18.18
N SER A 27 -12.14 -17.04 16.91
CA SER A 27 -11.96 -18.36 16.31
C SER A 27 -10.77 -18.44 15.36
N ALA A 28 -9.84 -17.48 15.38
CA ALA A 28 -8.73 -17.43 14.43
C ALA A 28 -7.87 -18.71 14.46
N ARG A 29 -7.70 -19.35 15.63
CA ARG A 29 -6.89 -20.57 15.76
C ARG A 29 -7.44 -21.76 14.98
N THR A 30 -8.77 -21.83 14.78
CA THR A 30 -9.39 -22.93 14.03
C THR A 30 -9.49 -22.63 12.54
N GLN A 31 -9.42 -21.35 12.16
CA GLN A 31 -9.52 -20.91 10.77
C GLN A 31 -8.14 -20.75 10.09
N LEU A 32 -7.11 -20.40 10.86
CA LEU A 32 -5.76 -20.18 10.36
C LEU A 32 -4.93 -21.47 10.41
N TYR A 33 -3.90 -21.50 9.56
CA TYR A 33 -2.95 -22.60 9.47
C TYR A 33 -1.53 -22.06 9.23
N PRO A 34 -0.47 -22.81 9.57
CA PRO A 34 0.89 -22.38 9.27
C PRO A 34 1.09 -22.30 7.75
N GLY A 35 1.65 -21.19 7.27
CA GLY A 35 1.74 -20.84 5.86
C GLY A 35 0.58 -19.99 5.33
N ALA A 36 -0.45 -19.73 6.14
CA ALA A 36 -1.55 -18.85 5.73
C ALA A 36 -1.06 -17.40 5.51
N HIS A 37 -1.39 -16.83 4.35
CA HIS A 37 -1.21 -15.40 4.09
C HIS A 37 -2.41 -14.65 4.66
N ILE A 38 -2.15 -13.82 5.66
CA ILE A 38 -3.17 -13.00 6.33
C ILE A 38 -2.97 -11.51 6.06
N ALA A 39 -4.05 -10.75 6.15
CA ALA A 39 -4.09 -9.31 5.96
C ALA A 39 -4.93 -8.64 7.05
N ALA A 40 -4.47 -7.52 7.60
CA ALA A 40 -5.19 -6.73 8.60
C ALA A 40 -5.57 -5.35 8.04
N ALA A 41 -6.84 -4.97 8.15
CA ALA A 41 -7.36 -3.70 7.63
C ALA A 41 -6.70 -2.49 8.28
N ASN A 42 -6.08 -1.64 7.47
CA ASN A 42 -5.50 -0.38 7.94
C ASN A 42 -6.24 0.80 7.28
N PRO A 43 -6.90 1.69 8.05
CA PRO A 43 -7.80 2.70 7.51
C PRO A 43 -7.11 3.84 6.74
N TYR A 44 -5.77 3.89 6.69
CA TYR A 44 -5.03 4.99 6.05
C TYR A 44 -3.87 4.55 5.16
N GLU A 45 -3.42 3.32 5.33
CA GLU A 45 -2.31 2.74 4.58
C GLU A 45 -2.82 1.36 4.17
N HIS A 46 -2.50 0.89 2.98
CA HIS A 46 -2.92 -0.42 2.47
C HIS A 46 -2.88 -1.55 3.53
N PHE A 47 -3.61 -2.64 3.29
CA PHE A 47 -3.65 -3.79 4.19
C PHE A 47 -2.26 -4.17 4.69
N HIS A 48 -2.19 -4.52 5.97
CA HIS A 48 -0.96 -4.99 6.57
C HIS A 48 -0.90 -6.51 6.44
N HIS A 49 0.08 -7.03 5.71
CA HIS A 49 0.15 -8.45 5.34
C HIS A 49 1.20 -9.21 6.14
N GLY A 50 0.98 -10.51 6.35
CA GLY A 50 1.91 -11.40 7.04
C GLY A 50 1.64 -12.87 6.75
N ILE A 51 2.56 -13.72 7.20
CA ILE A 51 2.48 -15.18 7.10
C ILE A 51 2.36 -15.78 8.50
N VAL A 52 1.34 -16.59 8.73
CA VAL A 52 1.21 -17.37 9.97
C VAL A 52 2.27 -18.47 9.96
N VAL A 53 3.04 -18.63 11.05
CA VAL A 53 4.14 -19.61 11.08
C VAL A 53 4.05 -20.62 12.22
N ASP A 54 3.32 -20.29 13.28
CA ASP A 54 3.08 -21.18 14.42
C ASP A 54 1.72 -20.90 15.06
N LEU A 55 1.01 -21.98 15.40
CA LEU A 55 -0.24 -22.00 16.16
C LEU A 55 -0.16 -22.94 17.37
N THR A 56 1.00 -23.51 17.67
CA THR A 56 1.19 -24.41 18.83
C THR A 56 1.45 -23.62 20.11
N SER A 57 2.08 -22.44 19.98
CA SER A 57 2.27 -21.50 21.07
C SER A 57 0.94 -20.94 21.60
N ALA A 58 0.99 -20.40 22.83
CA ALA A 58 -0.15 -19.73 23.48
C ALA A 58 -0.74 -18.62 22.60
N ASP A 59 0.11 -17.90 21.85
CA ASP A 59 -0.29 -16.95 20.82
C ASP A 59 0.07 -17.46 19.42
N ILE A 60 -0.74 -17.08 18.42
CA ILE A 60 -0.44 -17.32 17.01
C ILE A 60 0.72 -16.42 16.59
N SER A 61 1.77 -17.01 16.03
CA SER A 61 2.95 -16.28 15.55
C SER A 61 2.84 -15.95 14.06
N VAL A 62 3.20 -14.72 13.73
CA VAL A 62 3.11 -14.15 12.37
C VAL A 62 4.45 -13.52 11.99
N ILE A 63 4.97 -13.86 10.82
CA ILE A 63 6.11 -13.18 10.21
C ILE A 63 5.60 -12.11 9.25
N HIS A 64 6.13 -10.90 9.39
CA HIS A 64 5.78 -9.77 8.52
C HIS A 64 6.82 -8.65 8.64
N PHE A 65 6.69 -7.62 7.79
CA PHE A 65 7.45 -6.39 7.97
C PHE A 65 6.93 -5.61 9.18
N TRP A 66 7.77 -5.46 10.20
CA TRP A 66 7.44 -4.77 11.43
C TRP A 66 8.49 -3.74 11.81
N GLY A 67 8.02 -2.61 12.35
CA GLY A 67 8.86 -1.56 12.91
C GLY A 67 8.02 -0.42 13.47
N VAL A 68 8.54 0.30 14.47
CA VAL A 68 7.84 1.46 15.06
C VAL A 68 7.67 2.57 14.02
N LYS A 69 8.66 2.74 13.15
CA LYS A 69 8.62 3.62 11.97
C LYS A 69 8.81 2.79 10.70
N LYS A 70 8.21 3.22 9.59
CA LYS A 70 8.32 2.55 8.28
C LYS A 70 9.76 2.31 7.82
N ARG A 71 10.66 3.27 8.04
CA ARG A 71 12.09 3.15 7.69
C ARG A 71 12.84 2.11 8.53
N GLU A 72 12.32 1.81 9.72
CA GLU A 72 12.84 0.81 10.66
C GLU A 72 12.15 -0.54 10.45
N ALA A 73 11.22 -0.64 9.48
CA ALA A 73 10.51 -1.89 9.24
C ALA A 73 11.48 -2.95 8.70
N ARG A 74 11.46 -4.12 9.33
CA ARG A 74 12.23 -5.31 8.98
C ARG A 74 11.34 -6.54 9.06
N ILE A 75 11.73 -7.64 8.42
CA ILE A 75 11.01 -8.90 8.56
C ILE A 75 11.24 -9.43 9.98
N GLN A 76 10.17 -9.61 10.74
CA GLN A 76 10.23 -10.03 12.15
C GLN A 76 9.03 -10.93 12.48
N VAL A 77 9.17 -11.69 13.57
CA VAL A 77 8.06 -12.44 14.18
C VAL A 77 7.35 -11.56 15.19
N THR A 78 6.02 -11.51 15.15
CA THR A 78 5.20 -10.98 16.24
C THR A 78 4.04 -11.91 16.54
N THR A 79 3.36 -11.68 17.66
CA THR A 79 2.08 -12.36 17.94
C THR A 79 0.94 -11.74 17.11
N LEU A 80 -0.13 -12.51 16.90
CA LEU A 80 -1.33 -12.06 16.17
C LEU A 80 -1.97 -10.80 16.80
N PRO A 81 -2.09 -10.66 18.14
CA PRO A 81 -2.58 -9.42 18.74
C PRO A 81 -1.75 -8.19 18.36
N ILE A 82 -0.42 -8.30 18.32
CA ILE A 82 0.48 -7.21 17.90
C ILE A 82 0.27 -6.90 16.41
N PHE A 83 0.20 -7.93 15.57
CA PHE A 83 -0.03 -7.80 14.12
C PHE A 83 -1.32 -7.04 13.82
N ILE A 84 -2.42 -7.43 14.47
CA ILE A 84 -3.75 -6.83 14.27
C ILE A 84 -3.81 -5.41 14.85
N ALA A 85 -3.19 -5.14 15.99
CA ALA A 85 -3.14 -3.78 16.52
C ALA A 85 -2.29 -2.84 15.63
N GLY A 86 -1.26 -3.40 15.01
CA GLY A 86 -0.25 -2.70 14.22
C GLY A 86 0.67 -1.81 15.06
N ASN A 87 0.52 -1.81 16.39
CA ASN A 87 1.47 -1.26 17.36
C ASN A 87 1.25 -1.95 18.71
N ILE A 88 2.32 -2.29 19.42
CA ILE A 88 2.24 -2.91 20.75
C ILE A 88 1.42 -2.08 21.76
N LYS A 89 1.52 -0.75 21.69
CA LYS A 89 0.77 0.18 22.56
C LYS A 89 -0.73 0.22 22.30
N ARG A 90 -1.20 -0.48 21.26
CA ARG A 90 -2.62 -0.50 20.85
C ARG A 90 -3.26 -1.88 21.02
N VAL A 91 -2.51 -2.88 21.50
CA VAL A 91 -3.07 -4.20 21.82
C VAL A 91 -4.20 -4.04 22.84
N GLY A 92 -5.34 -4.67 22.58
CA GLY A 92 -6.56 -4.56 23.41
C GLY A 92 -7.35 -3.25 23.24
N ILE A 93 -6.75 -2.21 22.66
CA ILE A 93 -7.42 -0.91 22.41
C ILE A 93 -7.98 -0.86 21.00
N ARG A 94 -7.24 -1.44 20.04
CA ARG A 94 -7.60 -1.41 18.63
C ARG A 94 -7.38 -2.75 18.00
N THR A 95 -8.45 -3.25 17.40
CA THR A 95 -8.47 -4.51 16.67
C THR A 95 -8.87 -4.21 15.23
N ARG A 96 -7.97 -4.48 14.28
CA ARG A 96 -8.25 -4.38 12.85
C ARG A 96 -9.01 -5.64 12.41
N GLN A 97 -9.85 -5.51 11.38
CA GLN A 97 -10.42 -6.69 10.72
C GLN A 97 -9.29 -7.54 10.14
N LEU A 98 -9.35 -8.84 10.39
CA LEU A 98 -8.40 -9.82 9.92
C LEU A 98 -8.99 -10.57 8.72
N TYR A 99 -8.18 -10.82 7.72
CA TYR A 99 -8.55 -11.56 6.52
C TYR A 99 -7.50 -12.62 6.24
N ILE A 100 -7.92 -13.72 5.63
CA ILE A 100 -7.03 -14.70 5.01
C ILE A 100 -7.12 -14.57 3.49
N VAL A 101 -5.97 -14.44 2.83
CA VAL A 101 -5.85 -14.33 1.39
C VAL A 101 -5.83 -15.73 0.78
N GLN A 102 -6.76 -15.98 -0.13
CA GLN A 102 -6.92 -17.25 -0.80
C GLN A 102 -6.08 -17.32 -2.08
N TYR A 103 -5.55 -18.50 -2.35
CA TYR A 103 -4.80 -18.81 -3.56
C TYR A 103 -5.43 -20.03 -4.22
N HIS A 104 -5.46 -20.05 -5.56
CA HIS A 104 -5.84 -21.25 -6.28
C HIS A 104 -4.86 -22.38 -5.99
N ASN A 105 -5.38 -23.59 -5.82
CA ASN A 105 -4.60 -24.81 -5.52
C ASN A 105 -3.76 -24.67 -4.24
N ASP A 106 -4.40 -24.26 -3.14
CA ASP A 106 -3.80 -24.18 -1.80
C ASP A 106 -3.65 -25.59 -1.18
N THR A 107 -2.56 -26.27 -1.52
CA THR A 107 -2.22 -27.60 -0.99
C THR A 107 -1.42 -27.51 0.30
N LEU A 108 -1.48 -28.54 1.13
CA LEU A 108 -0.68 -28.65 2.36
C LEU A 108 0.82 -28.47 2.10
N GLU A 109 1.34 -29.08 1.03
CA GLU A 109 2.74 -28.93 0.61
C GLU A 109 3.11 -27.46 0.40
N LYS A 110 2.30 -26.70 -0.36
CA LYS A 110 2.56 -25.27 -0.55
C LYS A 110 2.48 -24.48 0.75
N GLN A 111 1.60 -24.86 1.68
CA GLN A 111 1.52 -24.20 3.00
C GLN A 111 2.81 -24.41 3.79
N GLN A 112 3.35 -25.63 3.77
CA GLN A 112 4.62 -25.97 4.40
C GLN A 112 5.79 -25.21 3.75
N GLU A 113 5.88 -25.18 2.43
CA GLU A 113 6.86 -24.39 1.69
C GLU A 113 6.75 -22.89 1.99
N THR A 114 5.53 -22.38 2.10
CA THR A 114 5.28 -20.96 2.44
C THR A 114 5.82 -20.64 3.83
N ASN A 115 5.56 -21.51 4.80
CA ASN A 115 6.08 -21.37 6.16
C ASN A 115 7.61 -21.45 6.19
N GLN A 116 8.21 -22.43 5.51
CA GLN A 116 9.66 -22.57 5.41
C GLN A 116 10.32 -21.34 4.80
N ARG A 117 9.78 -20.83 3.69
CA ARG A 117 10.25 -19.58 3.06
C ARG A 117 10.11 -18.38 4.00
N ALA A 118 8.97 -18.21 4.66
CA ALA A 118 8.79 -17.10 5.58
C ALA A 118 9.82 -17.15 6.73
N LYS A 119 10.13 -18.34 7.24
CA LYS A 119 11.15 -18.55 8.28
C LYS A 119 12.57 -18.26 7.80
N SER A 120 12.96 -18.73 6.62
CA SER A 120 14.32 -18.50 6.10
C SER A 120 14.63 -17.02 5.84
N MET A 121 13.58 -16.21 5.63
CA MET A 121 13.73 -14.75 5.47
C MET A 121 14.11 -14.04 6.78
N LEU A 122 13.90 -14.67 7.95
CA LEU A 122 14.33 -14.13 9.24
C LEU A 122 15.85 -14.18 9.43
N ASP A 123 16.54 -15.06 8.71
CA ASP A 123 18.00 -15.20 8.82
C ASP A 123 18.75 -14.08 8.10
N LYS A 124 18.04 -13.29 7.29
CA LYS A 124 18.58 -12.23 6.43
C LYS A 124 17.80 -10.91 6.57
N PRO A 125 17.53 -10.42 7.79
CA PRO A 125 16.61 -9.30 8.00
C PRO A 125 17.13 -7.99 7.38
N ASP A 126 18.46 -7.84 7.27
CA ASP A 126 19.12 -6.66 6.71
C ASP A 126 19.23 -6.68 5.17
N GLU A 127 18.99 -7.83 4.52
CA GLU A 127 18.94 -7.92 3.04
C GLU A 127 17.65 -7.32 2.46
N TYR A 128 16.60 -7.21 3.27
CA TYR A 128 15.26 -6.81 2.83
C TYR A 128 14.85 -5.47 3.45
N GLU A 129 15.11 -4.38 2.73
CA GLU A 129 14.64 -3.05 3.13
C GLU A 129 13.19 -2.80 2.64
N TYR A 130 12.32 -2.38 3.57
CA TYR A 130 10.93 -2.08 3.24
C TYR A 130 10.84 -0.97 2.18
N ASN A 131 10.19 -1.29 1.06
CA ASN A 131 9.89 -0.34 0.01
C ASN A 131 8.42 -0.45 -0.39
N ILE A 132 7.65 0.63 -0.20
CA ILE A 132 6.21 0.65 -0.45
C ILE A 132 5.80 0.17 -1.87
N PHE A 133 6.69 0.30 -2.86
CA PHE A 133 6.40 -0.04 -4.27
C PHE A 133 7.01 -1.35 -4.74
N ARG A 134 7.93 -1.97 -3.99
CA ARG A 134 8.68 -3.14 -4.47
C ARG A 134 8.85 -4.25 -3.43
N LEU A 135 9.00 -3.88 -2.16
CA LEU A 135 9.30 -4.78 -1.05
C LEU A 135 8.44 -4.35 0.14
N ASN A 136 7.12 -4.37 -0.05
CA ASN A 136 6.17 -4.07 1.01
C ASN A 136 5.66 -5.37 1.66
N CYS A 137 4.78 -5.26 2.66
CA CYS A 137 4.24 -6.42 3.37
C CYS A 137 3.51 -7.39 2.42
N GLU A 138 2.76 -6.87 1.45
CA GLU A 138 2.02 -7.68 0.46
C GLU A 138 2.99 -8.45 -0.44
N SER A 139 4.00 -7.77 -1.00
CA SER A 139 5.03 -8.40 -1.83
C SER A 139 5.78 -9.49 -1.08
N PHE A 140 6.09 -9.28 0.20
CA PHE A 140 6.72 -10.30 1.04
C PHE A 140 5.82 -11.54 1.20
N ALA A 141 4.57 -11.36 1.60
CA ALA A 141 3.66 -12.48 1.82
C ALA A 141 3.33 -13.20 0.50
N TYR A 142 3.19 -12.43 -0.58
CA TYR A 142 3.01 -12.97 -1.93
C TYR A 142 4.22 -13.75 -2.42
N PHE A 143 5.45 -13.28 -2.16
CA PHE A 143 6.69 -14.01 -2.44
C PHE A 143 6.77 -15.30 -1.65
N CYS A 144 6.48 -15.28 -0.35
CA CYS A 144 6.44 -16.48 0.48
C CYS A 144 5.41 -17.48 -0.03
N ARG A 145 4.35 -17.03 -0.70
CA ARG A 145 3.33 -17.93 -1.25
C ARG A 145 3.68 -18.47 -2.63
N THR A 146 4.20 -17.61 -3.52
CA THR A 146 4.23 -17.86 -4.97
C THR A 146 5.64 -17.88 -5.57
N GLU A 147 6.67 -17.57 -4.78
CA GLU A 147 8.07 -17.39 -5.22
C GLU A 147 8.28 -16.18 -6.14
N ARG A 148 7.26 -15.33 -6.27
CA ARG A 148 7.30 -14.12 -7.10
C ARG A 148 7.12 -12.91 -6.21
N TRP A 149 7.94 -11.88 -6.41
CA TRP A 149 7.88 -10.64 -5.64
C TRP A 149 6.76 -9.69 -6.11
N GLU A 150 6.42 -9.77 -7.39
CA GLU A 150 5.45 -8.88 -8.02
C GLU A 150 4.06 -9.52 -7.94
N SER A 151 3.21 -8.97 -7.06
CA SER A 151 1.78 -9.23 -7.16
C SER A 151 1.23 -8.48 -8.39
N GLU A 152 0.29 -9.11 -9.10
CA GLU A 152 -0.38 -8.47 -10.23
C GLU A 152 -1.04 -7.14 -9.82
N GLN A 153 -1.50 -7.04 -8.56
CA GLN A 153 -2.09 -5.84 -7.98
C GLN A 153 -1.08 -4.70 -7.86
N VAL A 154 0.13 -4.95 -7.35
CA VAL A 154 1.20 -3.95 -7.27
C VAL A 154 1.58 -3.49 -8.69
N THR A 155 1.66 -4.40 -9.65
CA THR A 155 1.94 -4.07 -11.05
C THR A 155 0.86 -3.19 -11.67
N ILE A 156 -0.42 -3.53 -11.48
CA ILE A 156 -1.56 -2.73 -11.96
C ILE A 156 -1.55 -1.33 -11.31
N MET A 157 -1.43 -1.25 -9.98
CA MET A 157 -1.42 0.02 -9.25
C MET A 157 -0.26 0.91 -9.70
N ARG A 158 0.93 0.34 -9.87
CA ARG A 158 2.11 1.05 -10.39
C ARG A 158 1.86 1.61 -11.79
N ASN A 159 1.27 0.82 -12.68
CA ASN A 159 0.95 1.26 -14.03
C ASN A 159 -0.09 2.39 -14.04
N GLN A 160 -1.12 2.30 -13.20
CA GLN A 160 -2.13 3.36 -13.05
C GLN A 160 -1.52 4.67 -12.52
N LEU A 161 -0.64 4.59 -11.51
CA LEU A 161 0.06 5.75 -10.96
C LEU A 161 0.97 6.41 -12.01
N LEU A 162 1.77 5.63 -12.73
CA LEU A 162 2.65 6.13 -13.79
C LEU A 162 1.86 6.80 -14.91
N ASN A 163 0.71 6.24 -15.29
CA ASN A 163 -0.19 6.84 -16.28
C ASN A 163 -0.78 8.16 -15.78
N THR A 164 -1.19 8.23 -14.52
CA THR A 164 -1.71 9.46 -13.90
C THR A 164 -0.65 10.57 -13.87
N ILE A 165 0.57 10.25 -13.46
CA ILE A 165 1.71 11.20 -13.45
C ILE A 165 2.00 11.69 -14.87
N ARG A 166 2.02 10.78 -15.86
CA ARG A 166 2.22 11.13 -17.28
C ARG A 166 1.15 12.10 -17.78
N ASN A 167 -0.11 11.85 -17.42
CA ASN A 167 -1.24 12.71 -17.79
C ASN A 167 -1.14 14.10 -17.18
N ILE A 168 -0.80 14.19 -15.89
CA ILE A 168 -0.57 15.48 -15.21
C ILE A 168 0.57 16.25 -15.88
N ARG A 169 1.69 15.59 -16.16
CA ARG A 169 2.85 16.21 -16.83
C ARG A 169 2.48 16.74 -18.23
N ASN A 170 1.73 15.97 -19.00
CA ASN A 170 1.25 16.38 -20.32
C ASN A 170 0.29 17.57 -20.25
N LYS A 171 -0.62 17.59 -19.28
CA LYS A 171 -1.53 18.72 -19.02
C LYS A 171 -0.76 19.99 -18.66
N MET A 172 0.27 19.89 -17.82
CA MET A 172 1.14 21.03 -17.50
C MET A 172 1.92 21.55 -18.71
N LYS A 173 2.46 20.67 -19.56
CA LYS A 173 3.15 21.06 -20.81
C LYS A 173 2.21 21.81 -21.75
N ARG A 174 0.97 21.33 -21.93
CA ARG A 174 -0.05 21.98 -22.77
C ARG A 174 -0.40 23.39 -22.24
N ARG A 175 -0.61 23.52 -20.92
CA ARG A 175 -0.86 24.82 -20.27
C ARG A 175 0.29 25.82 -20.48
N LYS A 176 1.54 25.37 -20.34
CA LYS A 176 2.72 26.21 -20.61
C LYS A 176 2.78 26.67 -22.07
N LYS A 177 2.45 25.80 -23.03
CA LYS A 177 2.42 26.17 -24.46
C LYS A 177 1.31 27.20 -24.76
N GLN A 178 0.10 26.99 -24.23
CA GLN A 178 -1.03 27.91 -24.38
C GLN A 178 -0.74 29.30 -23.79
N CYS A 179 -0.15 29.35 -22.61
CA CYS A 179 0.22 30.62 -21.96
C CYS A 179 1.29 31.38 -22.76
N LYS A 180 2.29 30.68 -23.32
CA LYS A 180 3.27 31.31 -24.23
C LYS A 180 2.60 31.90 -25.48
N THR A 181 1.67 31.18 -26.10
CA THR A 181 0.93 31.67 -27.27
C THR A 181 0.01 32.85 -26.94
N SER A 182 -0.62 32.91 -25.76
CA SER A 182 -1.49 34.05 -25.39
C SER A 182 -0.70 35.30 -25.01
N CYS A 183 0.51 35.17 -24.46
CA CYS A 183 1.41 36.30 -24.22
C CYS A 183 2.02 36.85 -25.52
N LEU A 184 2.20 36.00 -26.55
CA LEU A 184 2.69 36.42 -27.86
C LEU A 184 1.61 37.12 -28.71
N SER A 185 0.33 36.81 -28.51
CA SER A 185 -0.78 37.43 -29.25
C SER A 185 -1.21 38.79 -28.68
N THR A 186 -0.88 39.11 -27.42
CA THR A 186 -1.24 40.38 -26.77
C THR A 186 -0.28 41.53 -27.07
N ASN A 187 0.93 41.26 -27.59
CA ASN A 187 1.90 42.29 -27.98
C ASN A 187 1.74 42.82 -29.42
N LYS A 188 0.65 42.49 -30.12
CA LYS A 188 0.41 42.91 -31.53
C LYS A 188 -0.66 43.98 -31.73
N THR A 189 -1.16 44.60 -30.66
CA THR A 189 -2.17 45.68 -30.76
C THR A 189 -1.82 46.82 -29.81
N ILE A 190 -0.71 47.50 -30.09
CA ILE A 190 -0.57 48.90 -29.69
C ILE A 190 -0.87 49.69 -30.97
N PRO A 191 -2.06 50.32 -31.11
CA PRO A 191 -2.30 51.23 -32.21
C PRO A 191 -1.35 52.42 -32.04
N ILE A 192 -0.36 52.48 -32.91
CA ILE A 192 0.50 53.64 -33.09
C ILE A 192 -0.37 54.73 -33.73
N GLY A 193 -0.55 55.85 -33.02
CA GLY A 193 -0.95 57.11 -33.62
C GLY A 193 -2.36 57.58 -33.27
N VAL A 194 -2.46 58.35 -32.19
CA VAL A 194 -3.36 59.51 -32.18
C VAL A 194 -2.48 60.73 -31.94
N PRO A 195 -2.33 61.64 -32.91
CA PRO A 195 -1.61 62.89 -32.69
C PRO A 195 -2.41 63.79 -31.76
N LEU A 196 -1.77 64.30 -30.70
CA LEU A 196 -2.29 65.39 -29.89
C LEU A 196 -2.19 66.68 -30.71
N SER A 197 -3.32 67.20 -31.19
CA SER A 197 -3.45 68.60 -31.59
C SER A 197 -3.63 69.43 -30.33
N ILE A 198 -2.65 70.26 -30.00
CA ILE A 198 -2.78 71.34 -29.02
C ILE A 198 -3.18 72.57 -29.82
N GLU A 199 -4.40 73.05 -29.66
CA GLU A 199 -4.81 74.39 -30.08
C GLU A 199 -4.46 75.37 -28.95
N ILE A 200 -3.77 76.46 -29.32
CA ILE A 200 -3.47 77.64 -28.51
C ILE A 200 -4.61 78.65 -28.69
#